data_AF-A0A385N0Z9-F1
#
_entry.id   AF-A0A385N0Z9-F1
#
_cell.length_a   1.000
_cell.length_b   1.000
_cell.length_c   1.000
_cell.angle_alpha   90.00
_cell.angle_beta   90.00
_cell.angle_gamma   90.00
#
_symmetry.space_group_name_H-M   'P 1'
#
loop_
_entity.id
_entity.type
_entity.pdbx_description
1 polymer ?
#
loop_
_entity_poly.entity_id
_entity_poly.type
_entity_poly.pdbx_seq_one_letter_code
_entity_poly.pdbx_strand_id
1 'polypeptide(L)'
;MHYSFKTLTGAYIAVLLAFACLDAVWLGVIAMPSYREAFESLLRPQFITWPWIAFYLLYCTSVVCLTIRPYAGKNLIHTSLAGLALGATAYGTYNLTCYSIIRDWPLSMTLIDWIWGTVATGIIATCGGFAAQKISDKLAH
;
A
#
# COMPACT_ATOMS: atom_id res chain seq x y z
N MET A 1 -6.91 21.44 10.52
CA MET A 1 -5.96 21.88 9.48
C MET A 1 -6.37 21.22 8.18
N HIS A 2 -6.37 21.93 7.05
CA HIS A 2 -6.65 21.33 5.75
C HIS A 2 -5.41 21.44 4.87
N TYR A 3 -4.96 20.32 4.30
CA TYR A 3 -3.87 20.33 3.34
C TYR A 3 -4.34 20.93 2.01
N SER A 4 -3.49 21.77 1.43
CA SER A 4 -3.70 22.33 0.10
C SER A 4 -3.60 21.24 -0.98
N PHE A 5 -4.10 21.53 -2.19
CA PHE A 5 -3.93 20.62 -3.32
C PHE A 5 -2.46 20.28 -3.59
N LYS A 6 -1.57 21.29 -3.57
CA LYS A 6 -0.12 21.09 -3.75
C LYS A 6 0.48 20.14 -2.72
N THR A 7 0.05 20.26 -1.46
CA THR A 7 0.49 19.38 -0.37
C THR A 7 0.03 17.95 -0.60
N LEU A 8 -1.22 17.74 -1.00
CA LEU A 8 -1.76 16.41 -1.28
C LEU A 8 -1.09 15.76 -2.49
N THR A 9 -0.76 16.52 -3.53
CA THR A 9 0.03 16.03 -4.67
C THR A 9 1.42 15.58 -4.23
N GLY A 10 2.12 16.38 -3.41
CA GLY A 10 3.43 16.00 -2.88
C GLY A 10 3.38 14.75 -2.00
N ALA A 11 2.34 14.63 -1.16
CA ALA A 11 2.09 13.44 -0.37
C ALA A 11 1.85 12.21 -1.26
N TYR A 12 1.05 12.34 -2.32
CA TYR A 12 0.79 11.27 -3.27
C TYR A 12 2.06 10.75 -3.94
N ILE A 13 2.94 11.66 -4.40
CA ILE A 13 4.21 11.28 -5.00
C ILE A 13 5.10 10.54 -3.99
N ALA A 14 5.14 11.01 -2.73
CA ALA A 14 5.91 10.34 -1.68
C ALA A 14 5.37 8.94 -1.36
N VAL A 15 4.03 8.78 -1.29
CA VAL A 15 3.39 7.46 -1.13
C VAL A 15 3.74 6.55 -2.30
N LEU A 16 3.61 7.03 -3.53
CA LEU A 16 3.84 6.24 -4.75
C LEU A 16 5.29 5.73 -4.81
N LEU A 17 6.27 6.60 -4.52
CA LEU A 17 7.68 6.22 -4.49
C LEU A 17 7.97 5.22 -3.37
N ALA A 18 7.46 5.47 -2.15
CA ALA A 18 7.65 4.56 -1.03
C ALA A 18 7.02 3.19 -1.31
N PHE A 19 5.83 3.17 -1.92
CA PHE A 19 5.14 1.94 -2.30
C PHE A 19 5.92 1.17 -3.37
N ALA A 20 6.38 1.83 -4.43
CA ALA A 20 7.19 1.20 -5.46
C ALA A 20 8.49 0.59 -4.90
N CYS A 21 9.16 1.28 -3.96
CA CYS A 21 10.35 0.75 -3.30
C CYS A 21 10.04 -0.50 -2.48
N LEU A 22 8.98 -0.47 -1.67
CA LEU A 22 8.59 -1.63 -0.85
C LEU A 22 8.12 -2.80 -1.71
N ASP A 23 7.40 -2.54 -2.80
CA ASP A 23 6.92 -3.58 -3.70
C ASP A 23 8.08 -4.21 -4.49
N ALA A 24 9.10 -3.44 -4.86
CA ALA A 24 10.34 -3.98 -5.44
C ALA A 24 11.06 -4.94 -4.47
N VAL A 25 11.09 -4.61 -3.16
CA VAL A 25 11.63 -5.51 -2.13
C VAL A 25 10.79 -6.77 -1.99
N TRP A 26 9.47 -6.63 -1.95
CA TRP A 26 8.54 -7.76 -1.87
C TRP A 26 8.73 -8.72 -3.05
N LEU A 27 8.60 -8.22 -4.29
CA LEU A 27 8.70 -9.02 -5.50
C LEU A 27 10.11 -9.57 -5.73
N GLY A 28 11.14 -8.80 -5.40
CA GLY A 28 12.54 -9.19 -5.65
C GLY A 28 13.11 -10.17 -4.63
N VAL A 29 12.70 -10.09 -3.36
CA VAL A 29 13.38 -10.79 -2.26
C VAL A 29 12.45 -11.74 -1.51
N ILE A 30 11.23 -11.30 -1.19
CA ILE A 30 10.37 -12.02 -0.25
C ILE A 30 9.43 -12.99 -0.98
N ALA A 31 8.79 -12.50 -2.03
CA ALA A 31 7.78 -13.22 -2.80
C ALA A 31 8.40 -14.22 -3.79
N MET A 32 9.51 -13.87 -4.44
CA MET A 32 10.00 -14.57 -5.65
C MET A 32 10.12 -16.11 -5.51
N PRO A 33 10.68 -16.68 -4.41
CA PRO A 33 10.80 -18.13 -4.29
C PRO A 33 9.43 -18.80 -4.08
N SER A 34 8.63 -18.27 -3.16
CA SER A 34 7.36 -18.87 -2.74
C SER A 34 6.24 -18.69 -3.77
N TYR A 35 6.21 -17.56 -4.50
CA TYR A 35 5.15 -17.27 -5.48
C TYR A 35 5.20 -18.20 -6.69
N ARG A 36 6.40 -18.48 -7.20
CA ARG A 36 6.55 -19.33 -8.39
C ARG A 36 6.21 -20.77 -8.07
N GLU A 37 6.69 -21.29 -6.94
CA GLU A 37 6.40 -22.66 -6.54
C GLU A 37 4.91 -22.85 -6.18
N ALA A 38 4.30 -21.90 -5.47
CA ALA A 38 2.93 -22.04 -5.01
C ALA A 38 1.86 -21.76 -6.08
N PHE A 39 2.16 -20.90 -7.06
CA PHE A 39 1.15 -20.42 -8.01
C PHE A 39 1.49 -20.69 -9.47
N GLU A 40 2.47 -21.54 -9.78
CA GLU A 40 2.86 -21.86 -11.16
C GLU A 40 1.67 -22.17 -12.07
N SER A 41 0.73 -22.99 -11.59
CA SER A 41 -0.47 -23.39 -12.32
C SER A 41 -1.52 -22.27 -12.48
N LEU A 42 -1.46 -21.22 -11.67
CA LEU A 42 -2.36 -20.07 -11.70
C LEU A 42 -1.78 -18.87 -12.48
N LEU A 43 -0.47 -18.84 -12.70
CA LEU A 43 0.20 -17.73 -13.36
C LEU A 43 -0.16 -17.67 -14.85
N ARG A 44 -0.43 -16.46 -15.33
CA ARG A 44 -0.65 -16.23 -16.76
C ARG A 44 0.68 -16.32 -17.50
N PRO A 45 0.72 -16.92 -18.70
CA PRO A 45 1.91 -16.90 -19.57
C PRO A 45 2.34 -15.49 -19.97
N GLN A 46 1.36 -14.58 -20.11
CA GLN A 46 1.58 -13.17 -20.41
C GLN A 46 0.86 -12.30 -19.39
N PHE A 47 1.61 -11.39 -18.77
CA PHE A 47 1.06 -10.44 -17.81
C PHE A 47 0.15 -9.43 -18.50
N ILE A 48 -1.01 -9.17 -17.90
CA ILE A 48 -1.88 -8.06 -18.30
C ILE A 48 -1.39 -6.82 -17.54
N THR A 49 -0.96 -5.78 -18.25
CA THR A 49 -0.25 -4.65 -17.64
C THR A 49 -1.16 -3.65 -16.95
N TRP A 50 -2.31 -3.33 -17.55
CA TRP A 50 -3.17 -2.24 -17.04
C TRP A 50 -3.70 -2.45 -15.60
N PRO A 51 -4.02 -3.67 -15.11
CA PRO A 51 -4.59 -3.85 -13.77
C PRO A 51 -3.62 -3.46 -12.65
N TRP A 52 -2.34 -3.83 -12.76
CA TRP A 52 -1.37 -3.51 -11.72
C TRP A 52 -1.01 -2.00 -11.72
N ILE A 53 -1.02 -1.35 -12.90
CA ILE A 53 -0.91 0.11 -12.99
C ILE A 53 -2.11 0.79 -12.32
N ALA A 54 -3.33 0.34 -12.65
CA ALA A 54 -4.54 0.88 -12.05
C ALA A 54 -4.55 0.71 -10.53
N PHE A 55 -4.12 -0.46 -10.04
CA PHE A 55 -3.96 -0.71 -8.61
C PHE A 55 -2.99 0.28 -7.96
N TYR A 56 -1.79 0.47 -8.51
CA TYR A 56 -0.82 1.42 -7.97
C TYR A 56 -1.41 2.83 -7.81
N LEU A 57 -2.07 3.31 -8.87
CA LEU A 57 -2.64 4.66 -8.87
C LEU A 57 -3.78 4.77 -7.85
N LEU A 58 -4.75 3.85 -7.88
CA LEU A 58 -5.93 3.86 -7.01
C LEU A 58 -5.58 3.62 -5.55
N TYR A 59 -4.64 2.72 -5.28
CA TYR A 59 -4.23 2.39 -3.93
C TYR A 59 -3.50 3.55 -3.27
N CYS A 60 -2.54 4.17 -3.96
CA CYS A 60 -1.87 5.37 -3.47
C CYS A 60 -2.85 6.54 -3.26
N THR A 61 -3.86 6.69 -4.14
CA THR A 61 -4.92 7.69 -3.95
C THR A 61 -5.74 7.39 -2.70
N SER A 62 -6.07 6.13 -2.46
CA SER A 62 -6.82 5.70 -1.29
C SER A 62 -6.05 5.98 0.00
N VAL A 63 -4.74 5.72 0.02
CA VAL A 63 -3.87 6.09 1.16
C VAL A 63 -3.96 7.59 1.43
N VAL A 64 -3.77 8.43 0.41
CA VAL A 64 -3.83 9.89 0.60
C VAL A 64 -5.21 10.34 1.11
N CYS A 65 -6.29 9.83 0.51
CA CYS A 65 -7.66 10.25 0.83
C CYS A 65 -8.15 9.74 2.18
N LEU A 66 -7.75 8.54 2.60
CA LEU A 66 -8.29 7.85 3.78
C LEU A 66 -7.36 7.90 5.00
N THR A 67 -6.06 8.17 4.81
CA THR A 67 -5.09 8.14 5.92
C THR A 67 -4.35 9.46 6.11
N ILE A 68 -4.00 10.17 5.04
CA ILE A 68 -3.21 11.42 5.14
C ILE A 68 -4.14 12.63 5.29
N ARG A 69 -5.08 12.81 4.36
CA ARG A 69 -5.99 13.95 4.33
C ARG A 69 -6.87 14.06 5.59
N PRO A 70 -7.49 13.00 6.11
CA PRO A 70 -8.38 13.11 7.28
C PRO A 70 -7.65 13.48 8.57
N TYR A 71 -6.35 13.15 8.65
CA TYR A 71 -5.52 13.35 9.83
C TYR A 71 -4.54 14.53 9.67
N ALA A 72 -4.82 15.44 8.75
CA ALA A 72 -4.03 16.65 8.54
C ALA A 72 -3.90 17.48 9.83
N GLY A 73 -2.65 17.79 10.20
CA GLY A 73 -2.31 18.52 11.43
C GLY A 73 -2.44 17.71 12.72
N LYS A 74 -2.69 16.39 12.65
CA LYS A 74 -2.60 15.47 13.77
C LYS A 74 -1.19 14.86 13.85
N ASN A 75 -0.89 14.21 14.97
CA ASN A 75 0.31 13.40 15.12
C ASN A 75 0.31 12.25 14.10
N LEU A 76 1.46 11.98 13.47
CA LEU A 76 1.65 10.95 12.44
C LEU A 76 1.22 9.54 12.87
N ILE A 77 1.18 9.24 14.17
CA ILE A 77 0.66 7.99 14.70
C ILE A 77 -0.75 7.71 14.18
N HIS A 78 -1.62 8.73 14.08
CA HIS A 78 -2.98 8.52 13.59
C HIS A 78 -3.01 8.16 12.10
N THR A 79 -2.19 8.82 11.28
CA THR A 79 -2.01 8.49 9.86
C THR A 79 -1.41 7.09 9.69
N SER A 80 -0.46 6.71 10.53
CA SER A 80 0.17 5.40 10.53
C SER A 80 -0.83 4.29 10.88
N LEU A 81 -1.59 4.46 11.95
CA LEU A 81 -2.65 3.52 12.36
C LEU A 81 -3.75 3.38 11.31
N ALA A 82 -4.17 4.50 10.68
CA ALA A 82 -5.10 4.46 9.56
C ALA A 82 -4.51 3.72 8.35
N GLY A 83 -3.21 3.88 8.07
CA GLY A 83 -2.49 3.11 7.06
C GLY A 83 -2.45 1.61 7.36
N LEU A 84 -2.15 1.23 8.60
CA LEU A 84 -2.18 -0.17 9.03
C LEU A 84 -3.59 -0.77 8.85
N ALA A 85 -4.63 -0.04 9.26
CA ALA A 85 -6.01 -0.50 9.10
C ALA A 85 -6.41 -0.64 7.61
N LEU A 86 -6.02 0.32 6.76
CA LEU A 86 -6.27 0.25 5.32
C LEU A 86 -5.53 -0.93 4.68
N GLY A 87 -4.28 -1.17 5.06
CA GLY A 87 -3.49 -2.32 4.58
C GLY A 87 -4.11 -3.64 5.02
N ALA A 88 -4.44 -3.77 6.31
CA ALA A 88 -5.06 -4.96 6.87
C ALA A 88 -6.39 -5.29 6.18
N THR A 89 -7.21 -4.29 5.87
CA THR A 89 -8.47 -4.52 5.16
C THR A 89 -8.24 -4.85 3.70
N ALA A 90 -7.45 -4.08 2.95
CA ALA A 90 -7.25 -4.30 1.52
C ALA A 90 -6.57 -5.64 1.22
N TYR A 91 -5.44 -5.93 1.87
CA TYR A 91 -4.71 -7.18 1.67
C TYR A 91 -5.44 -8.37 2.30
N GLY A 92 -6.15 -8.14 3.42
CA GLY A 92 -6.99 -9.16 4.03
C GLY A 92 -8.15 -9.56 3.13
N THR A 93 -8.86 -8.59 2.55
CA THR A 93 -9.94 -8.86 1.59
C THR A 93 -9.46 -9.72 0.42
N TYR A 94 -8.30 -9.39 -0.17
CA TYR A 94 -7.74 -10.21 -1.25
C TYR A 94 -7.36 -11.62 -0.77
N ASN A 95 -6.47 -11.72 0.22
CA ASN A 95 -5.90 -13.00 0.65
C ASN A 95 -6.93 -13.94 1.27
N LEU A 96 -7.81 -13.44 2.14
CA LEU A 96 -8.84 -14.26 2.79
C LEU A 96 -9.89 -14.74 1.78
N THR A 97 -10.28 -13.89 0.83
CA THR A 97 -11.23 -14.29 -0.23
C THR A 97 -10.60 -15.35 -1.12
N CYS A 98 -9.37 -15.14 -1.61
CA CYS A 98 -8.65 -16.13 -2.42
C CYS A 98 -8.49 -17.46 -1.68
N TYR A 99 -8.08 -17.45 -0.41
CA TYR A 99 -7.98 -18.65 0.41
C TYR A 99 -9.30 -19.41 0.55
N SER A 100 -10.43 -18.69 0.63
CA SER A 100 -11.74 -19.32 0.76
C SER A 100 -12.29 -19.94 -0.53
N ILE A 101 -11.89 -19.48 -1.71
CA ILE A 101 -12.51 -19.89 -3.00
C ILE A 101 -11.56 -20.62 -3.95
N ILE A 102 -10.24 -20.51 -3.77
CA ILE A 102 -9.24 -21.16 -4.63
C ILE A 102 -8.72 -22.41 -3.91
N ARG A 103 -8.95 -23.59 -4.51
CA ARG A 103 -8.73 -24.91 -3.91
C ARG A 103 -7.34 -25.09 -3.28
N ASP A 104 -6.29 -24.69 -4.00
CA ASP A 104 -4.90 -24.96 -3.63
C ASP A 104 -4.17 -23.66 -3.23
N TRP A 105 -4.89 -22.69 -2.66
CA TRP A 105 -4.29 -21.44 -2.19
C TRP A 105 -3.54 -21.63 -0.85
N PRO A 106 -2.22 -21.33 -0.76
CA PRO A 106 -1.46 -21.60 0.45
C PRO A 106 -1.81 -20.65 1.60
N LEU A 107 -2.13 -21.21 2.77
CA LEU A 107 -2.35 -20.41 3.98
C LEU A 107 -1.09 -19.63 4.40
N SER A 108 0.09 -20.21 4.25
CA SER A 108 1.36 -19.51 4.52
C SER A 108 1.47 -18.22 3.72
N MET A 109 1.10 -18.28 2.44
CA MET A 109 1.16 -17.14 1.55
C MET A 109 0.14 -16.06 1.92
N THR A 110 -1.10 -16.46 2.25
CA THR A 110 -2.13 -15.57 2.81
C THR A 110 -1.59 -14.78 3.99
N LEU A 111 -0.95 -15.45 4.96
CA LEU A 111 -0.49 -14.80 6.19
C LEU A 111 0.68 -13.85 5.93
N ILE A 112 1.68 -14.27 5.14
CA ILE A 112 2.86 -13.46 4.87
C ILE A 112 2.48 -12.21 4.05
N ASP A 113 1.73 -12.37 2.96
CA ASP A 113 1.32 -11.24 2.10
C ASP A 113 0.39 -10.28 2.87
N TRP A 114 -0.50 -10.81 3.71
CA TRP A 114 -1.39 -9.98 4.50
C TRP A 114 -0.65 -9.15 5.56
N ILE A 115 0.29 -9.77 6.30
CA ILE A 115 1.11 -9.05 7.27
C ILE A 115 1.99 -8.00 6.57
N TRP A 116 2.62 -8.39 5.46
CA TRP A 116 3.46 -7.50 4.67
C TRP A 116 2.67 -6.29 4.17
N GLY A 117 1.53 -6.50 3.53
CA GLY A 117 0.68 -5.43 3.01
C GLY A 117 0.14 -4.51 4.10
N THR A 118 -0.19 -5.06 5.28
CA THR A 118 -0.57 -4.29 6.46
C THR A 118 0.54 -3.32 6.86
N VAL A 119 1.74 -3.85 7.11
CA VAL A 119 2.90 -3.06 7.56
C VAL A 119 3.35 -2.07 6.49
N ALA A 120 3.44 -2.51 5.24
CA ALA A 120 3.83 -1.66 4.11
C ALA A 120 2.90 -0.45 3.96
N THR A 121 1.58 -0.66 4.10
CA THR A 121 0.61 0.44 4.00
C THR A 121 0.75 1.44 5.14
N GLY A 122 1.03 0.97 6.36
CA GLY A 122 1.37 1.82 7.50
C GLY A 122 2.63 2.66 7.25
N ILE A 123 3.67 2.06 6.66
CA ILE A 123 4.94 2.72 6.32
C ILE A 123 4.70 3.82 5.27
N ILE A 124 4.08 3.48 4.13
CA ILE A 124 3.88 4.46 3.03
C ILE A 124 2.95 5.59 3.47
N ALA A 125 1.93 5.31 4.28
CA ALA A 125 1.06 6.34 4.86
C ALA A 125 1.85 7.30 5.77
N THR A 126 2.76 6.75 6.58
CA THR A 126 3.63 7.54 7.46
C THR A 126 4.60 8.41 6.66
N CYS A 127 5.25 7.85 5.63
CA CYS A 127 6.13 8.59 4.72
C CYS A 127 5.38 9.73 4.00
N GLY A 128 4.21 9.43 3.44
CA GLY A 128 3.37 10.42 2.77
C GLY A 128 2.85 11.51 3.72
N GLY A 129 2.44 11.13 4.93
CA GLY A 129 2.00 12.05 5.98
C GLY A 129 3.11 12.98 6.44
N PHE A 130 4.33 12.46 6.62
CA PHE A 130 5.50 13.27 6.96
C PHE A 130 5.85 14.26 5.85
N ALA A 131 5.84 13.81 4.59
CA ALA A 131 6.05 14.68 3.44
C ALA A 131 4.97 15.79 3.37
N ALA A 132 3.71 15.44 3.62
CA ALA A 132 2.60 16.38 3.66
C ALA A 132 2.81 17.48 4.72
N GLN A 133 3.22 17.10 5.94
CA GLN A 133 3.53 18.05 7.01
C GLN A 133 4.64 19.02 6.59
N LYS A 134 5.78 18.50 6.11
CA LYS A 134 6.91 19.33 5.67
C LYS A 134 6.56 20.30 4.55
N ILE A 135 5.79 19.86 3.56
CA ILE A 135 5.36 20.71 2.45
C ILE A 135 4.36 21.77 2.93
N SER A 136 3.42 21.38 3.81
CA SER A 136 2.44 22.31 4.37
C SER A 136 3.11 23.41 5.19
N ASP A 137 4.07 23.06 6.03
CA ASP A 137 4.80 24.02 6.87
C ASP A 137 5.56 25.02 6.00
N LYS A 138 6.21 24.55 4.93
CA LYS A 138 6.94 25.41 3.99
C LYS A 138 6.03 26.36 3.21
N LEU A 139 4.77 26.02 2.99
CA LEU A 139 3.79 26.88 2.29
C LEU A 139 3.11 27.89 3.22
N ALA A 140 3.21 27.69 4.54
CA ALA A 140 2.66 28.59 5.55
C ALA A 140 3.63 29.74 5.91
N HIS A 141 4.88 29.64 5.48
CA HIS A 141 5.93 30.66 5.57
C HIS A 141 6.15 31.31 4.19
#